data_AF-A0A8I1V3C8-F1
#
_entry.id   AF-A0A8I1V3C8-F1
#
_cell.length_a   1.000
_cell.length_b   1.000
_cell.length_c   1.000
_cell.angle_alpha   90.00
_cell.angle_beta   90.00
_cell.angle_gamma   90.00
#
_symmetry.space_group_name_H-M   'P 1'
#
loop_
_entity.id
_entity.type
_entity.pdbx_description
1 polymer ?
#
loop_
_entity_poly.entity_id
_entity_poly.type
_entity_poly.pdbx_seq_one_letter_code
_entity_poly.pdbx_strand_id
1 'polypeptide(L)'
;MDVQLLSQSLPSVCGRPGLTQGVYGDRGNLELVAPAEDGGIWVFWFNADAIDRRSGPPPGSWSGGLHFAGVRPVRAVAITQVSHGPDFLEVMVLSDAGAERYYWTPAAGFIDAGILIPHARAISALTVNADGSSFRLAAVSPAGEALRLTAQTTSYPHLDWLIEPAGNATEAVVLDVADGSLGMLVADHVSTPAGAVPGFWSTVNGVSGAEGHLVGIDARGCVVFSQRGSSGWCGQRQPWPDLRVDAVAAARTNLDDGGRIDVVVRRGAALYHGWLSCDHDAVRAPRRIYARAWAQPGTSLHRR
;
A
#
# COMPACT_ATOMS: atom_id res chain seq x y z
N MET A 1 -13.83 9.66 34.59
CA MET A 1 -14.65 8.97 33.56
C MET A 1 -13.93 7.68 33.21
N ASP A 2 -14.60 6.53 33.31
CA ASP A 2 -13.94 5.23 33.15
C ASP A 2 -13.75 4.89 31.68
N VAL A 3 -12.49 4.66 31.31
CA VAL A 3 -12.06 4.31 29.96
C VAL A 3 -11.79 2.81 29.93
N GLN A 4 -12.26 2.12 28.90
CA GLN A 4 -12.09 0.67 28.71
C GLN A 4 -11.47 0.39 27.34
N LEU A 5 -10.81 -0.75 27.22
CA LEU A 5 -10.30 -1.20 25.92
C LEU A 5 -11.47 -1.73 25.08
N LEU A 6 -11.88 -0.96 24.09
CA LEU A 6 -12.91 -1.36 23.13
C LEU A 6 -12.29 -2.08 21.94
N SER A 7 -13.07 -2.95 21.30
CA SER A 7 -12.72 -3.57 20.02
C SER A 7 -13.91 -3.55 19.07
N GLN A 8 -13.67 -3.11 17.84
CA GLN A 8 -14.70 -2.99 16.80
C GLN A 8 -14.16 -3.58 15.48
N SER A 9 -15.05 -4.18 14.68
CA SER A 9 -14.66 -4.55 13.30
C SER A 9 -14.31 -3.29 12.51
N LEU A 10 -13.34 -3.37 11.59
CA LEU A 10 -13.12 -2.25 10.67
C LEU A 10 -14.37 -1.98 9.82
N PRO A 11 -14.57 -0.74 9.33
CA PRO A 11 -15.60 -0.43 8.35
C PRO A 11 -15.40 -1.27 7.08
N SER A 12 -16.48 -1.47 6.32
CA SER A 12 -16.40 -2.17 5.04
C SER A 12 -15.48 -1.44 4.06
N VAL A 13 -14.63 -2.23 3.38
CA VAL A 13 -13.71 -1.72 2.35
C VAL A 13 -13.93 -2.42 1.01
N CYS A 14 -13.46 -1.80 -0.06
CA CYS A 14 -13.49 -2.37 -1.40
C CYS A 14 -12.13 -2.14 -2.09
N GLY A 15 -12.05 -2.45 -3.39
CA GLY A 15 -10.89 -2.12 -4.22
C GLY A 15 -9.57 -2.69 -3.72
N ARG A 16 -8.47 -1.99 -4.05
CA ARG A 16 -7.11 -2.40 -3.74
C ARG A 16 -6.50 -1.49 -2.67
N PRO A 17 -6.10 -2.04 -1.49
CA PRO A 17 -5.48 -1.24 -0.44
C PRO A 17 -4.01 -0.89 -0.75
N GLY A 18 -3.45 0.02 0.02
CA GLY A 18 -2.03 0.39 0.03
C GLY A 18 -1.48 0.33 1.45
N LEU A 19 -0.22 -0.08 1.61
CA LEU A 19 0.44 -0.25 2.91
C LEU A 19 1.86 0.32 2.84
N THR A 20 2.25 1.07 3.86
CA THR A 20 3.65 1.48 4.10
C THR A 20 3.96 1.39 5.60
N GLN A 21 5.22 1.51 5.98
CA GLN A 21 5.59 1.88 7.35
C GLN A 21 5.92 3.38 7.36
N GLY A 22 5.28 4.12 8.27
CA GLY A 22 5.57 5.52 8.52
C GLY A 22 6.59 5.70 9.64
N VAL A 23 6.83 6.95 10.03
CA VAL A 23 7.75 7.30 11.13
C VAL A 23 7.03 7.68 12.43
N TYR A 24 5.70 7.60 12.46
CA TYR A 24 4.92 7.89 13.68
C TYR A 24 5.12 6.82 14.74
N GLY A 25 5.21 7.26 16.00
CA GLY A 25 5.56 6.39 17.12
C GLY A 25 7.07 6.26 17.28
N ASP A 26 7.49 5.43 18.23
CA ASP A 26 8.91 5.17 18.48
C ASP A 26 9.49 4.19 17.47
N ARG A 27 8.67 3.28 16.93
CA ARG A 27 9.10 2.22 16.00
C ARG A 27 8.63 2.42 14.57
N GLY A 28 7.82 3.45 14.31
CA GLY A 28 7.14 3.64 13.04
C GLY A 28 5.93 2.73 12.90
N ASN A 29 4.74 3.33 12.84
CA ASN A 29 3.49 2.61 12.64
C ASN A 29 3.39 2.05 11.22
N LEU A 30 2.60 0.98 11.05
CA LEU A 30 2.13 0.61 9.72
C LEU A 30 0.98 1.53 9.35
N GLU A 31 1.04 2.12 8.17
CA GLU A 31 0.03 3.02 7.63
C GLU A 31 -0.68 2.30 6.48
N LEU A 32 -1.99 2.08 6.65
CA LEU A 32 -2.84 1.35 5.72
C LEU A 32 -3.90 2.30 5.18
N VAL A 33 -4.01 2.38 3.86
CA VAL A 33 -5.15 3.03 3.19
C VAL A 33 -5.97 2.00 2.43
N ALA A 34 -7.29 2.11 2.51
CA ALA A 34 -8.20 1.21 1.83
C ALA A 34 -9.38 1.98 1.24
N PRO A 35 -9.78 1.71 -0.02
CA PRO A 35 -11.01 2.23 -0.58
C PRO A 35 -12.21 1.82 0.30
N ALA A 36 -13.10 2.75 0.58
CA ALA A 36 -14.30 2.48 1.38
C ALA A 36 -15.42 1.94 0.48
N GLU A 37 -16.20 0.99 0.99
CA GLU A 37 -17.34 0.41 0.24
C GLU A 37 -18.42 1.47 -0.07
N ASP A 38 -18.61 2.45 0.83
CA ASP A 38 -19.54 3.57 0.67
C ASP A 38 -18.91 4.82 0.02
N GLY A 39 -17.73 4.66 -0.59
CA GLY A 39 -16.98 5.74 -1.25
C GLY A 39 -16.02 6.48 -0.32
N GLY A 40 -15.01 7.12 -0.90
CA GLY A 40 -13.88 7.68 -0.19
C GLY A 40 -12.86 6.64 0.23
N ILE A 41 -12.06 6.98 1.22
CA ILE A 41 -10.88 6.21 1.64
C ILE A 41 -10.82 6.18 3.16
N TRP A 42 -10.53 5.01 3.72
CA TRP A 42 -10.13 4.87 5.11
C TRP A 42 -8.61 4.85 5.22
N VAL A 43 -8.06 5.61 6.17
CA VAL A 43 -6.70 5.41 6.68
C VAL A 43 -6.75 4.74 8.04
N PHE A 44 -5.91 3.74 8.26
CA PHE A 44 -5.71 3.04 9.53
C PHE A 44 -4.23 3.02 9.85
N TRP A 45 -3.90 2.97 11.14
CA TRP A 45 -2.52 2.78 11.57
C TRP A 45 -2.42 1.66 12.60
N PHE A 46 -1.38 0.84 12.47
CA PHE A 46 -1.01 -0.18 13.46
C PHE A 46 0.01 0.39 14.42
N ASN A 47 -0.30 0.40 15.72
CA ASN A 47 0.66 0.83 16.73
C ASN A 47 1.75 -0.24 16.89
N ALA A 48 2.94 0.09 16.38
CA ALA A 48 4.12 -0.75 16.44
C ALA A 48 4.94 -0.60 17.73
N ASP A 49 4.62 0.41 18.55
CA ASP A 49 5.40 0.75 19.74
C ASP A 49 5.31 -0.35 20.81
N ALA A 50 6.33 -0.41 21.66
CA ALA A 50 6.34 -1.34 22.79
C ALA A 50 5.55 -0.82 24.00
N ILE A 51 5.38 0.50 24.11
CA ILE A 51 4.83 1.17 25.29
C ILE A 51 3.46 1.75 24.95
N ASP A 52 2.46 1.43 25.78
CA ASP A 52 1.12 2.01 25.66
C ASP A 52 1.07 3.42 26.25
N ARG A 53 0.98 4.42 25.38
CA ARG A 53 0.84 5.83 25.75
C ARG A 53 -0.61 6.29 25.92
N ARG A 54 -1.59 5.41 25.69
CA ARG A 54 -3.04 5.68 25.75
C ARG A 54 -3.53 6.85 24.88
N SER A 55 -2.75 7.30 23.90
CA SER A 55 -3.10 8.37 22.95
C SER A 55 -3.69 7.85 21.62
N GLY A 56 -3.88 6.53 21.50
CA GLY A 56 -4.34 5.87 20.29
C GLY A 56 -4.65 4.38 20.49
N PRO A 57 -4.57 3.55 19.44
CA PRO A 57 -4.65 2.10 19.63
C PRO A 57 -3.50 1.62 20.55
N PRO A 58 -3.74 0.63 21.41
CA PRO A 58 -2.66 0.07 22.22
C PRO A 58 -1.62 -0.63 21.33
N PRO A 59 -0.39 -0.82 21.84
CA PRO A 59 0.64 -1.64 21.19
C PRO A 59 0.10 -2.93 20.57
N GLY A 60 0.51 -3.22 19.34
CA GLY A 60 0.12 -4.42 18.62
C GLY A 60 -1.33 -4.41 18.10
N SER A 61 -1.98 -3.25 18.02
CA SER A 61 -3.36 -3.11 17.57
C SER A 61 -3.53 -2.03 16.50
N TRP A 62 -4.58 -2.21 15.69
CA TRP A 62 -4.98 -1.26 14.66
C TRP A 62 -5.90 -0.18 15.23
N SER A 63 -5.79 1.02 14.67
CA SER A 63 -6.67 2.14 14.97
C SER A 63 -8.10 1.91 14.44
N GLY A 64 -9.04 2.75 14.90
CA GLY A 64 -10.37 2.82 14.30
C GLY A 64 -10.43 3.53 12.96
N GLY A 65 -9.35 4.19 12.55
CA GLY A 65 -9.20 4.85 11.27
C GLY A 65 -9.93 6.20 11.13
N LEU A 66 -9.53 6.91 10.08
CA LEU A 66 -10.08 8.19 9.66
C LEU A 66 -10.57 8.04 8.21
N HIS A 67 -11.77 8.54 7.92
CA HIS A 67 -12.30 8.59 6.55
C HIS A 67 -11.96 9.93 5.88
N PHE A 68 -11.65 9.90 4.58
CA PHE A 68 -11.40 11.10 3.78
C PHE A 68 -11.75 10.87 2.30
N ALA A 69 -11.54 11.89 1.47
CA ALA A 69 -11.83 11.91 0.02
C ALA A 69 -13.32 11.79 -0.36
N GLY A 70 -14.22 12.10 0.58
CA GLY A 70 -15.67 12.21 0.32
C GLY A 70 -16.33 10.87 0.01
N VAL A 71 -17.36 10.87 -0.84
CA VAL A 71 -18.19 9.67 -1.15
C VAL A 71 -17.94 9.09 -2.54
N ARG A 72 -16.87 9.52 -3.22
CA ARG A 72 -16.56 9.05 -4.58
C ARG A 72 -16.08 7.59 -4.53
N PRO A 73 -16.55 6.70 -5.42
CA PRO A 73 -16.00 5.35 -5.52
C PRO A 73 -14.50 5.37 -5.85
N VAL A 74 -13.72 4.59 -5.11
CA VAL A 74 -12.28 4.43 -5.31
C VAL A 74 -11.98 2.97 -5.65
N ARG A 75 -11.20 2.75 -6.71
CA ARG A 75 -10.85 1.42 -7.22
C ARG A 75 -9.55 0.91 -6.60
N ALA A 76 -8.56 1.77 -6.43
CA ALA A 76 -7.27 1.42 -5.86
C ALA A 76 -6.62 2.61 -5.18
N VAL A 77 -5.75 2.33 -4.20
CA VAL A 77 -4.88 3.31 -3.58
C VAL A 77 -3.45 2.79 -3.49
N ALA A 78 -2.48 3.70 -3.46
CA ALA A 78 -1.10 3.44 -3.08
C ALA A 78 -0.67 4.51 -2.07
N ILE A 79 0.21 4.16 -1.14
CA ILE A 79 0.69 5.06 -0.09
C ILE A 79 2.19 4.90 0.08
N THR A 80 2.87 6.00 0.40
CA THR A 80 4.24 5.97 0.89
C THR A 80 4.46 7.04 1.97
N GLN A 81 5.50 6.85 2.77
CA GLN A 81 6.01 7.88 3.67
C GLN A 81 6.99 8.77 2.90
N VAL A 82 6.87 10.07 3.11
CA VAL A 82 7.80 11.06 2.55
C VAL A 82 8.89 11.34 3.57
N SER A 83 10.14 11.26 3.13
CA SER A 83 11.32 11.52 3.97
C SER A 83 11.63 13.02 4.13
N HIS A 84 11.16 13.86 3.20
CA HIS A 84 11.37 15.30 3.18
C HIS A 84 10.11 16.04 3.68
N GLY A 85 10.24 16.82 4.75
CA GLY A 85 9.15 17.56 5.40
C GLY A 85 8.70 16.95 6.74
N PRO A 86 7.69 17.52 7.43
CA PRO A 86 7.18 17.06 8.73
C PRO A 86 6.38 15.75 8.64
N ASP A 87 7.06 14.68 8.26
CA ASP A 87 6.58 13.30 8.28
C ASP A 87 5.31 13.08 7.44
N PHE A 88 5.29 13.55 6.20
CA PHE A 88 4.10 13.46 5.35
C PHE A 88 3.81 12.05 4.83
N LEU A 89 2.52 11.74 4.65
CA LEU A 89 2.07 10.60 3.86
C LEU A 89 1.61 11.09 2.49
N GLU A 90 2.03 10.39 1.45
CA GLU A 90 1.64 10.64 0.07
C GLU A 90 0.76 9.48 -0.39
N VAL A 91 -0.43 9.79 -0.92
CA VAL A 91 -1.44 8.81 -1.31
C VAL A 91 -1.85 9.05 -2.76
N MET A 92 -1.67 8.02 -3.59
CA MET A 92 -2.21 7.97 -4.94
C MET A 92 -3.52 7.22 -4.94
N VAL A 93 -4.52 7.78 -5.62
CA VAL A 93 -5.89 7.28 -5.66
C VAL A 93 -6.29 7.04 -7.09
N LEU A 94 -6.88 5.90 -7.37
CA LEU A 94 -7.50 5.60 -8.65
C LEU A 94 -9.02 5.60 -8.49
N SER A 95 -9.69 6.59 -9.07
CA SER A 95 -11.14 6.69 -9.16
C SER A 95 -11.60 6.68 -10.63
N ASP A 96 -12.88 6.92 -10.88
CA ASP A 96 -13.39 7.11 -12.25
C ASP A 96 -12.95 8.46 -12.86
N ALA A 97 -12.59 9.42 -12.02
CA ALA A 97 -12.02 10.70 -12.47
C ALA A 97 -10.57 10.53 -12.97
N GLY A 98 -9.84 9.53 -12.45
CA GLY A 98 -8.50 9.19 -12.90
C GLY A 98 -7.55 8.87 -11.75
N ALA A 99 -6.25 9.08 -11.98
CA ALA A 99 -5.23 9.02 -10.96
C ALA A 99 -5.13 10.38 -10.25
N GLU A 100 -5.43 10.41 -8.96
CA GLU A 100 -5.52 11.60 -8.11
C GLU A 100 -4.49 11.52 -6.99
N ARG A 101 -4.06 12.70 -6.53
CA ARG A 101 -3.04 12.84 -5.50
C ARG A 101 -3.65 13.42 -4.23
N TYR A 102 -3.38 12.77 -3.10
CA TYR A 102 -3.65 13.28 -1.77
C TYR A 102 -2.37 13.25 -0.94
N TYR A 103 -2.24 14.20 -0.02
CA TYR A 103 -1.17 14.16 0.96
C TYR A 103 -1.63 14.57 2.35
N TRP A 104 -1.05 13.95 3.36
CA TRP A 104 -1.31 14.29 4.76
C TRP A 104 -0.39 15.41 5.22
N THR A 105 -0.91 16.32 6.06
CA THR A 105 -0.11 17.26 6.85
C THR A 105 -0.56 17.22 8.32
N PRO A 106 0.35 17.47 9.29
CA PRO A 106 -0.05 17.52 10.71
C PRO A 106 -1.11 18.59 11.01
N ALA A 107 -1.07 19.71 10.27
CA ALA A 107 -1.92 20.87 10.54
C ALA A 107 -3.32 20.75 9.92
N ALA A 108 -3.43 20.18 8.72
CA ALA A 108 -4.67 20.19 7.94
C ALA A 108 -5.24 18.79 7.65
N GLY A 109 -4.55 17.71 8.04
CA GLY A 109 -4.92 16.36 7.65
C GLY A 109 -4.69 16.11 6.16
N PHE A 110 -5.53 15.30 5.52
CA PHE A 110 -5.42 14.99 4.10
C PHE A 110 -5.91 16.16 3.22
N ILE A 111 -5.03 16.58 2.31
CA ILE A 111 -5.27 17.63 1.32
C ILE A 111 -5.38 16.97 -0.06
N ASP A 112 -6.38 17.39 -0.83
CA ASP A 112 -6.55 17.03 -2.24
C ASP A 112 -5.61 17.89 -3.10
N ALA A 113 -4.69 17.25 -3.82
CA ALA A 113 -3.74 17.91 -4.72
C ALA A 113 -4.16 17.82 -6.20
N GLY A 114 -5.35 17.26 -6.48
CA GLY A 114 -5.93 17.18 -7.81
C GLY A 114 -5.58 15.92 -8.60
N ILE A 115 -6.02 15.93 -9.86
CA ILE A 115 -5.90 14.82 -10.79
C ILE A 115 -4.58 14.94 -11.55
N LEU A 116 -3.75 13.89 -11.50
CA LEU A 116 -2.51 13.79 -12.29
C LEU A 116 -2.80 13.27 -13.69
N ILE A 117 -3.55 12.17 -13.80
CA ILE A 117 -3.89 11.52 -15.07
C ILE A 117 -5.41 11.34 -15.15
N PRO A 118 -6.14 12.19 -15.89
CA PRO A 118 -7.57 12.06 -16.08
C PRO A 118 -7.95 10.69 -16.67
N HIS A 119 -8.99 10.08 -16.13
CA HIS A 119 -9.55 8.79 -16.55
C HIS A 119 -8.51 7.65 -16.64
N ALA A 120 -7.43 7.72 -15.85
CA ALA A 120 -6.47 6.63 -15.76
C ALA A 120 -7.15 5.28 -15.54
N ARG A 121 -6.66 4.26 -16.23
CA ARG A 121 -7.20 2.89 -16.13
C ARG A 121 -6.62 2.15 -14.94
N ALA A 122 -5.34 2.39 -14.63
CA ALA A 122 -4.61 1.73 -13.57
C ALA A 122 -3.48 2.61 -13.01
N ILE A 123 -3.03 2.30 -11.79
CA ILE A 123 -1.83 2.84 -11.14
C ILE A 123 -0.99 1.70 -10.53
N SER A 124 0.32 1.89 -10.39
CA SER A 124 1.21 0.98 -9.66
C SER A 124 1.25 1.30 -8.16
N ALA A 125 2.14 0.62 -7.42
CA ALA A 125 2.62 1.11 -6.14
C ALA A 125 3.36 2.44 -6.32
N LEU A 126 3.33 3.28 -5.28
CA LEU A 126 4.13 4.49 -5.21
C LEU A 126 5.43 4.16 -4.47
N THR A 127 6.56 4.34 -5.13
CA THR A 127 7.89 4.06 -4.58
C THR A 127 8.70 5.33 -4.43
N VAL A 128 9.67 5.30 -3.52
CA VAL A 128 10.69 6.35 -3.37
C VAL A 128 12.05 5.72 -3.62
N ASN A 129 12.95 6.44 -4.29
CA ASN A 129 14.34 6.00 -4.45
C ASN A 129 14.99 5.71 -3.09
N ALA A 130 16.03 4.88 -3.09
CA ALA A 130 16.77 4.54 -1.88
C ALA A 130 17.37 5.76 -1.16
N ASP A 131 17.75 6.80 -1.90
CA ASP A 131 18.26 8.07 -1.36
C ASP A 131 17.14 9.03 -0.91
N GLY A 132 15.87 8.65 -1.09
CA GLY A 132 14.72 9.47 -0.74
C GLY A 132 14.44 10.63 -1.69
N SER A 133 15.17 10.76 -2.82
CA SER A 133 15.19 11.99 -3.63
C SER A 133 14.05 12.11 -4.64
N SER A 134 13.46 11.00 -5.08
CA SER A 134 12.37 11.04 -6.06
C SER A 134 11.30 9.99 -5.80
N PHE A 135 10.04 10.40 -6.00
CA PHE A 135 8.93 9.49 -6.19
C PHE A 135 8.97 8.86 -7.58
N ARG A 136 8.49 7.63 -7.65
CA ARG A 136 8.20 6.93 -8.89
C ARG A 136 6.87 6.20 -8.79
N LEU A 137 6.07 6.33 -9.84
CA LEU A 137 4.78 5.69 -10.04
C LEU A 137 4.68 5.35 -11.52
N ALA A 138 3.87 4.36 -11.84
CA ALA A 138 3.42 4.14 -13.19
C ALA A 138 1.89 4.10 -13.26
N ALA A 139 1.36 4.50 -14.41
CA ALA A 139 -0.06 4.54 -14.67
C ALA A 139 -0.38 4.02 -16.07
N VAL A 140 -1.65 3.71 -16.31
CA VAL A 140 -2.15 3.45 -17.67
C VAL A 140 -3.14 4.54 -18.05
N SER A 141 -2.88 5.19 -19.17
CA SER A 141 -3.71 6.26 -19.71
C SER A 141 -5.09 5.73 -20.18
N PRO A 142 -6.06 6.61 -20.44
CA PRO A 142 -7.36 6.21 -21.01
C PRO A 142 -7.21 5.46 -22.34
N ALA A 143 -6.16 5.78 -23.12
CA ALA A 143 -5.88 5.17 -24.41
C ALA A 143 -5.15 3.81 -24.30
N GLY A 144 -4.79 3.34 -23.09
CA GLY A 144 -4.02 2.11 -22.91
C GLY A 144 -2.51 2.27 -23.10
N GLU A 145 -2.00 3.49 -22.96
CA GLU A 145 -0.56 3.75 -22.96
C GLU A 145 -0.02 3.63 -21.52
N ALA A 146 1.08 2.91 -21.35
CA ALA A 146 1.81 2.87 -20.08
C ALA A 146 2.58 4.17 -19.90
N LEU A 147 2.49 4.77 -18.72
CA LEU A 147 3.13 6.02 -18.36
C LEU A 147 4.06 5.79 -17.17
N ARG A 148 5.26 6.39 -17.23
CA ARG A 148 6.19 6.54 -16.11
C ARG A 148 5.99 7.93 -15.53
N LEU A 149 5.79 8.01 -14.23
CA LEU A 149 5.61 9.25 -13.48
C LEU A 149 6.73 9.38 -12.46
N THR A 150 7.47 10.48 -12.50
CA THR A 150 8.54 10.79 -11.54
C THR A 150 8.39 12.19 -10.99
N ALA A 151 8.72 12.40 -9.71
CA ALA A 151 8.72 13.72 -9.09
C ALA A 151 9.84 13.81 -8.04
N GLN A 152 10.47 14.97 -7.93
CA GLN A 152 11.51 15.21 -6.93
C GLN A 152 10.89 15.49 -5.56
N THR A 153 11.34 14.81 -4.52
CA THR A 153 10.80 14.94 -3.15
C THR A 153 11.21 16.26 -2.48
N THR A 154 12.25 16.93 -2.99
CA THR A 154 12.76 18.19 -2.44
C THR A 154 11.79 19.35 -2.56
N SER A 155 10.83 19.30 -3.49
CA SER A 155 9.80 20.34 -3.67
C SER A 155 8.52 20.07 -2.88
N TYR A 156 8.50 19.05 -2.02
CA TYR A 156 7.28 18.63 -1.32
C TYR A 156 6.70 19.76 -0.43
N PRO A 157 5.36 19.98 -0.42
CA PRO A 157 4.30 19.19 -1.08
C PRO A 157 3.99 19.60 -2.52
N HIS A 158 4.67 20.60 -3.08
CA HIS A 158 4.44 21.13 -4.42
C HIS A 158 5.28 20.34 -5.44
N LEU A 159 4.79 19.15 -5.77
CA LEU A 159 5.46 18.23 -6.68
C LEU A 159 5.15 18.55 -8.14
N ASP A 160 6.21 18.74 -8.93
CA ASP A 160 6.13 18.73 -10.39
C ASP A 160 6.39 17.30 -10.89
N TRP A 161 5.34 16.68 -11.45
CA TRP A 161 5.41 15.34 -11.99
C TRP A 161 5.85 15.36 -13.46
N LEU A 162 6.99 14.72 -13.74
CA LEU A 162 7.40 14.37 -15.10
C LEU A 162 6.67 13.08 -15.51
N ILE A 163 5.91 13.16 -16.61
CA ILE A 163 5.10 12.06 -17.15
C ILE A 163 5.66 11.69 -18.52
N GLU A 164 6.13 10.46 -18.67
CA GLU A 164 6.79 9.97 -19.88
C GLU A 164 6.13 8.69 -20.39
N PRO A 165 5.98 8.50 -21.71
CA PRO A 165 5.60 7.22 -22.29
C PRO A 165 6.54 6.09 -21.87
N ALA A 166 5.96 4.95 -21.54
CA ALA A 166 6.69 3.73 -21.15
C ALA A 166 6.32 2.50 -22.00
N GLY A 167 5.55 2.69 -23.08
CA GLY A 167 5.07 1.64 -23.98
C GLY A 167 3.55 1.47 -23.93
N ASN A 168 3.04 0.35 -24.43
CA ASN A 168 1.60 0.04 -24.43
C ASN A 168 1.26 -0.94 -23.29
N ALA A 169 0.15 -0.71 -22.58
CA ALA A 169 -0.36 -1.62 -21.56
C ALA A 169 -1.89 -1.59 -21.50
N THR A 170 -2.52 -2.75 -21.61
CA THR A 170 -3.98 -2.92 -21.67
C THR A 170 -4.66 -2.86 -20.31
N GLU A 171 -4.11 -3.50 -19.25
CA GLU A 171 -4.75 -3.55 -17.91
C GLU A 171 -3.82 -3.50 -16.65
N ALA A 172 -2.48 -3.49 -16.83
CA ALA A 172 -1.39 -3.14 -15.87
C ALA A 172 -0.94 -4.13 -14.75
N VAL A 173 0.38 -4.27 -14.55
CA VAL A 173 1.15 -3.74 -13.39
C VAL A 173 2.57 -3.34 -13.84
N VAL A 174 2.96 -2.09 -13.63
CA VAL A 174 4.33 -1.62 -13.90
C VAL A 174 5.09 -1.56 -12.57
N LEU A 175 6.22 -2.25 -12.49
CA LEU A 175 7.18 -2.12 -11.41
C LEU A 175 8.18 -1.05 -11.78
N ASP A 176 8.36 -0.08 -10.90
CA ASP A 176 9.64 0.58 -10.80
C ASP A 176 10.42 -0.18 -9.72
N VAL A 177 11.49 -0.86 -10.12
CA VAL A 177 12.42 -1.47 -9.15
C VAL A 177 13.40 -0.38 -8.74
N ALA A 178 13.77 -0.34 -7.46
CA ALA A 178 14.57 0.73 -6.84
C ALA A 178 15.89 1.07 -7.57
N ASP A 179 16.41 0.18 -8.42
CA ASP A 179 17.58 0.38 -9.28
C ASP A 179 17.32 1.26 -10.52
N GLY A 180 16.10 1.74 -10.76
CA GLY A 180 15.77 2.49 -11.98
C GLY A 180 15.36 1.63 -13.16
N SER A 181 15.32 0.31 -13.00
CA SER A 181 14.79 -0.59 -14.03
C SER A 181 13.26 -0.65 -13.94
N LEU A 182 12.61 -0.33 -15.06
CA LEU A 182 11.17 -0.53 -15.21
C LEU A 182 10.93 -2.01 -15.52
N GLY A 183 10.41 -2.75 -14.54
CA GLY A 183 9.86 -4.07 -14.77
C GLY A 183 8.39 -3.94 -15.19
N MET A 184 8.12 -3.83 -16.49
CA MET A 184 6.74 -3.83 -16.98
C MET A 184 6.17 -5.26 -16.93
N LEU A 185 5.18 -5.49 -16.06
CA LEU A 185 4.35 -6.69 -16.08
C LEU A 185 3.08 -6.34 -16.88
N VAL A 186 3.08 -6.68 -18.17
CA VAL A 186 1.87 -6.62 -18.99
C VAL A 186 1.04 -7.86 -18.67
N ALA A 187 -0.16 -7.65 -18.14
CA ALA A 187 -1.13 -8.71 -17.86
C ALA A 187 -1.86 -9.18 -19.13
N ASP A 188 -1.17 -9.33 -20.25
CA ASP A 188 -1.71 -10.02 -21.43
C ASP A 188 -1.04 -11.39 -21.57
N HIS A 189 -1.85 -12.37 -21.96
CA HIS A 189 -1.55 -13.82 -22.01
C HIS A 189 -0.34 -14.25 -22.86
N VAL A 190 0.47 -13.32 -23.38
CA VAL A 190 1.50 -13.62 -24.37
C VAL A 190 2.72 -12.73 -24.09
N SER A 191 3.85 -13.39 -23.84
CA SER A 191 5.21 -12.84 -23.74
C SER A 191 5.62 -12.16 -22.42
N THR A 192 6.23 -12.98 -21.57
CA THR A 192 7.16 -12.53 -20.53
C THR A 192 8.55 -12.30 -21.15
N PRO A 193 9.20 -11.14 -20.97
CA PRO A 193 10.65 -11.01 -21.20
C PRO A 193 11.42 -12.04 -20.35
N ALA A 194 12.64 -12.39 -20.75
CA ALA A 194 13.53 -13.21 -19.92
C ALA A 194 13.68 -12.54 -18.54
N GLY A 195 13.37 -13.29 -17.47
CA GLY A 195 13.34 -12.74 -16.10
C GLY A 195 12.01 -12.12 -15.68
N ALA A 196 10.87 -12.47 -16.28
CA ALA A 196 9.56 -12.10 -15.74
C ALA A 196 9.11 -13.01 -14.59
N VAL A 197 8.26 -12.47 -13.72
CA VAL A 197 7.65 -13.18 -12.61
C VAL A 197 6.42 -13.94 -13.14
N PRO A 198 6.33 -15.28 -12.98
CA PRO A 198 5.15 -16.04 -13.43
C PRO A 198 3.84 -15.58 -12.75
N GLY A 199 2.67 -15.85 -13.33
CA GLY A 199 1.37 -15.64 -12.65
C GLY A 199 0.80 -14.21 -12.68
N PHE A 200 -0.40 -14.06 -12.11
CA PHE A 200 -1.08 -12.77 -12.00
C PHE A 200 -0.55 -12.01 -10.77
N TRP A 201 -0.48 -10.69 -10.85
CA TRP A 201 -0.02 -9.81 -9.77
C TRP A 201 -0.93 -8.59 -9.72
N SER A 202 -1.84 -8.50 -8.74
CA SER A 202 -2.75 -7.36 -8.63
C SER A 202 -2.10 -6.12 -8.01
N THR A 203 -1.03 -6.29 -7.24
CA THR A 203 -0.15 -5.26 -6.69
C THR A 203 1.26 -5.81 -6.68
N VAL A 204 2.23 -4.92 -6.77
CA VAL A 204 3.59 -5.23 -6.37
C VAL A 204 4.14 -3.98 -5.72
N ASN A 205 4.47 -4.09 -4.44
CA ASN A 205 5.14 -3.02 -3.72
C ASN A 205 6.64 -3.31 -3.79
N GLY A 206 7.38 -2.47 -4.51
CA GLY A 206 8.80 -2.32 -4.27
C GLY A 206 8.94 -1.93 -2.81
N VAL A 207 9.52 -2.80 -2.02
CA VAL A 207 9.76 -2.53 -0.62
C VAL A 207 10.87 -1.48 -0.54
N SER A 208 10.59 -0.33 0.08
CA SER A 208 11.64 0.66 0.37
C SER A 208 12.79 -0.01 1.15
N GLY A 209 14.01 0.08 0.61
CA GLY A 209 15.22 -0.48 1.21
C GLY A 209 15.43 -2.00 1.05
N ALA A 210 14.50 -2.77 0.45
CA ALA A 210 14.81 -4.13 -0.03
C ALA A 210 14.67 -4.18 -1.55
N GLU A 211 15.80 -4.13 -2.22
CA GLU A 211 15.90 -4.67 -3.57
C GLU A 211 15.43 -6.14 -3.54
N GLY A 212 14.50 -6.49 -4.40
CA GLY A 212 14.23 -7.88 -4.74
C GLY A 212 13.15 -8.63 -3.96
N HIS A 213 12.02 -8.02 -3.60
CA HIS A 213 10.84 -8.78 -3.10
C HIS A 213 9.54 -8.28 -3.72
N LEU A 214 8.64 -9.19 -4.08
CA LEU A 214 7.30 -8.91 -4.60
C LEU A 214 6.25 -9.75 -3.87
N VAL A 215 5.09 -9.14 -3.61
CA VAL A 215 3.89 -9.81 -3.08
C VAL A 215 2.71 -9.45 -3.96
N GLY A 216 1.97 -10.47 -4.43
CA GLY A 216 0.81 -10.32 -5.31
C GLY A 216 -0.19 -11.46 -5.15
N ILE A 217 -1.10 -11.60 -6.13
CA ILE A 217 -2.17 -12.60 -6.11
C ILE A 217 -2.25 -13.28 -7.48
N ASP A 218 -2.14 -14.61 -7.52
CA ASP A 218 -2.27 -15.38 -8.77
C ASP A 218 -3.72 -15.47 -9.30
N ALA A 219 -3.90 -16.12 -10.47
CA ALA A 219 -5.21 -16.29 -11.10
C ALA A 219 -6.24 -17.02 -10.24
N ARG A 220 -5.78 -17.77 -9.24
CA ARG A 220 -6.61 -18.56 -8.34
C ARG A 220 -6.95 -17.78 -7.07
N GLY A 221 -6.46 -16.55 -6.91
CA GLY A 221 -6.66 -15.76 -5.70
C GLY A 221 -5.65 -16.08 -4.59
N CYS A 222 -4.57 -16.82 -4.86
CA CYS A 222 -3.57 -17.16 -3.86
C CYS A 222 -2.53 -16.05 -3.73
N VAL A 223 -2.11 -15.74 -2.50
CA VAL A 223 -0.99 -14.81 -2.27
C VAL A 223 0.32 -15.45 -2.73
N VAL A 224 1.04 -14.77 -3.61
CA VAL A 224 2.33 -15.20 -4.14
C VAL A 224 3.42 -14.24 -3.70
N PHE A 225 4.55 -14.81 -3.29
CA PHE A 225 5.77 -14.11 -2.95
C PHE A 225 6.89 -14.52 -3.90
N SER A 226 7.66 -13.55 -4.39
CA SER A 226 8.85 -13.79 -5.21
C SER A 226 9.98 -12.89 -4.71
N GLN A 227 11.21 -13.40 -4.77
CA GLN A 227 12.42 -12.68 -4.39
C GLN A 227 13.32 -12.54 -5.63
N ARG A 228 14.18 -11.52 -5.71
CA ARG A 228 15.16 -11.36 -6.78
C ARG A 228 16.47 -11.99 -6.35
N GLY A 229 16.92 -12.99 -7.10
CA GLY A 229 18.25 -13.56 -6.99
C GLY A 229 19.24 -12.95 -7.99
N SER A 230 20.46 -13.46 -8.01
CA SER A 230 21.55 -13.00 -8.89
C SER A 230 21.27 -13.20 -10.39
N SER A 231 20.41 -14.14 -10.75
CA SER A 231 20.02 -14.46 -12.14
C SER A 231 18.63 -13.94 -12.52
N GLY A 232 18.03 -13.06 -11.72
CA GLY A 232 16.65 -12.56 -11.89
C GLY A 232 15.71 -13.02 -10.78
N TRP A 233 14.40 -12.88 -10.99
CA TRP A 233 13.40 -13.32 -10.01
C TRP A 233 13.48 -14.84 -9.77
N CYS A 234 13.64 -15.24 -8.52
CA CYS A 234 13.70 -16.63 -8.10
C CYS A 234 12.30 -17.19 -7.80
N GLY A 235 12.25 -18.48 -7.51
CA GLY A 235 11.03 -19.29 -7.43
C GLY A 235 9.93 -18.68 -6.56
N GLN A 236 8.69 -18.94 -6.96
CA GLN A 236 7.51 -18.42 -6.27
C GLN A 236 7.18 -19.25 -5.05
N ARG A 237 6.97 -18.58 -3.92
CA ARG A 237 6.40 -19.18 -2.72
C ARG A 237 4.95 -18.76 -2.59
N GLN A 238 4.12 -19.70 -2.12
CA GLN A 238 2.78 -19.41 -1.62
C GLN A 238 2.82 -19.57 -0.09
N PRO A 239 3.03 -18.47 0.67
CA PRO A 239 3.12 -18.55 2.13
C PRO A 239 1.86 -19.14 2.78
N TRP A 240 0.71 -18.92 2.12
CA TRP A 240 -0.60 -19.34 2.58
C TRP A 240 -1.39 -19.97 1.41
N PRO A 241 -1.09 -21.22 1.01
CA PRO A 241 -1.61 -21.83 -0.22
C PRO A 241 -3.12 -22.03 -0.22
N ASP A 242 -3.76 -22.08 0.95
CA ASP A 242 -5.20 -22.24 1.11
C ASP A 242 -5.95 -20.89 1.25
N LEU A 243 -5.21 -19.78 1.37
CA LEU A 243 -5.79 -18.46 1.51
C LEU A 243 -6.19 -17.92 0.14
N ARG A 244 -7.47 -17.56 0.00
CA ARG A 244 -8.04 -16.94 -1.20
C ARG A 244 -8.44 -15.50 -0.90
N VAL A 245 -7.98 -14.56 -1.71
CA VAL A 245 -8.11 -13.11 -1.46
C VAL A 245 -8.43 -12.35 -2.74
N ASP A 246 -9.01 -11.16 -2.58
CA ASP A 246 -9.42 -10.31 -3.71
C ASP A 246 -8.40 -9.21 -4.00
N ALA A 247 -7.62 -8.79 -3.00
CA ALA A 247 -6.59 -7.77 -3.12
C ALA A 247 -5.53 -7.94 -2.02
N VAL A 248 -4.32 -7.44 -2.28
CA VAL A 248 -3.19 -7.48 -1.35
C VAL A 248 -2.48 -6.13 -1.36
N ALA A 249 -1.87 -5.78 -0.23
CA ALA A 249 -0.92 -4.70 -0.06
C ALA A 249 0.21 -5.20 0.85
N ALA A 250 1.44 -4.76 0.60
CA ALA A 250 2.59 -5.21 1.37
C ALA A 250 3.64 -4.11 1.58
N ALA A 251 4.36 -4.16 2.68
CA ALA A 251 5.51 -3.29 2.91
C ALA A 251 6.55 -4.11 3.67
N ARG A 252 7.86 -3.95 3.40
CA ARG A 252 8.83 -4.38 4.42
C ARG A 252 8.98 -3.32 5.47
N THR A 253 9.20 -3.84 6.65
CA THR A 253 9.13 -3.14 7.89
C THR A 253 10.34 -3.55 8.73
N ASN A 254 10.72 -2.69 9.65
CA ASN A 254 11.79 -2.93 10.61
C ASN A 254 11.25 -3.49 11.95
N LEU A 255 10.06 -4.10 11.93
CA LEU A 255 9.35 -4.51 13.15
C LEU A 255 9.93 -5.75 13.84
N ASP A 256 10.71 -6.57 13.13
CA ASP A 256 11.45 -7.71 13.67
C ASP A 256 12.93 -7.60 13.28
N ASP A 257 13.82 -8.22 14.06
CA ASP A 257 15.26 -8.25 13.78
C ASP A 257 15.51 -8.95 12.42
N GLY A 258 16.18 -8.27 11.48
CA GLY A 258 16.36 -8.71 10.07
C GLY A 258 15.32 -8.16 9.09
N GLY A 259 14.24 -7.58 9.61
CA GLY A 259 13.13 -7.05 8.82
C GLY A 259 12.18 -8.14 8.32
N ARG A 260 10.94 -7.74 8.04
CA ARG A 260 9.88 -8.63 7.56
C ARG A 260 9.00 -7.91 6.56
N ILE A 261 8.23 -8.64 5.78
CA ILE A 261 7.20 -8.08 4.91
C ILE A 261 5.85 -8.25 5.60
N ASP A 262 5.28 -7.13 6.02
CA ASP A 262 3.89 -7.06 6.49
C ASP A 262 2.96 -7.09 5.28
N VAL A 263 1.93 -7.93 5.35
CA VAL A 263 0.98 -8.16 4.27
C VAL A 263 -0.44 -7.94 4.79
N VAL A 264 -1.17 -7.05 4.13
CA VAL A 264 -2.60 -6.87 4.32
C VAL A 264 -3.34 -7.43 3.11
N VAL A 265 -4.33 -8.28 3.35
CA VAL A 265 -5.19 -8.84 2.29
C VAL A 265 -6.65 -8.43 2.51
N ARG A 266 -7.38 -8.25 1.41
CA ARG A 266 -8.83 -8.05 1.41
C ARG A 266 -9.55 -9.34 1.02
N ARG A 267 -10.58 -9.70 1.78
CA ARG A 267 -11.54 -10.77 1.43
C ARG A 267 -12.96 -10.22 1.64
N GLY A 268 -13.72 -10.09 0.55
CA GLY A 268 -14.96 -9.33 0.53
C GLY A 268 -14.74 -7.92 1.07
N ALA A 269 -15.55 -7.53 2.05
CA ALA A 269 -15.47 -6.22 2.69
C ALA A 269 -14.48 -6.12 3.87
N ALA A 270 -13.72 -7.19 4.18
CA ALA A 270 -12.88 -7.26 5.37
C ALA A 270 -11.38 -7.31 5.06
N LEU A 271 -10.58 -6.76 5.96
CA LEU A 271 -9.11 -6.76 5.90
C LEU A 271 -8.50 -7.73 6.91
N TYR A 272 -7.38 -8.34 6.53
CA TYR A 272 -6.62 -9.29 7.33
C TYR A 272 -5.13 -8.94 7.25
N HIS A 273 -4.42 -9.04 8.37
CA HIS A 273 -3.00 -8.71 8.47
C HIS A 273 -2.18 -9.92 8.89
N GLY A 274 -1.14 -10.22 8.11
CA GLY A 274 -0.11 -11.23 8.36
C GLY A 274 1.27 -10.67 8.02
N TRP A 275 2.29 -11.51 8.13
CA TRP A 275 3.65 -11.13 7.72
C TRP A 275 4.48 -12.37 7.36
N LEU A 276 5.57 -12.15 6.65
CA LEU A 276 6.61 -13.17 6.42
C LEU A 276 8.00 -12.56 6.67
N SER A 277 8.92 -13.34 7.22
CA SER A 277 10.32 -12.91 7.36
C SER A 277 10.99 -12.85 5.99
N CYS A 278 11.92 -11.91 5.81
CA CYS A 278 12.73 -11.83 4.60
C CYS A 278 13.84 -12.89 4.58
N ASP A 279 14.40 -13.20 5.75
CA ASP A 279 15.61 -14.02 5.89
C ASP A 279 15.32 -15.45 6.39
N HIS A 280 14.08 -15.71 6.82
CA HIS A 280 13.67 -16.97 7.42
C HIS A 280 12.36 -17.48 6.83
N ASP A 281 12.08 -18.78 7.01
CA ASP A 281 10.82 -19.38 6.60
C ASP A 281 9.61 -19.03 7.48
N ALA A 282 9.82 -18.19 8.51
CA ALA A 282 8.81 -17.77 9.44
C ALA A 282 7.71 -16.94 8.76
N VAL A 283 6.47 -17.38 8.92
CA VAL A 283 5.29 -16.68 8.41
C VAL A 283 4.20 -16.63 9.47
N ARG A 284 3.47 -15.52 9.53
CA ARG A 284 2.23 -15.38 10.29
C ARG A 284 1.06 -15.23 9.33
N ALA A 285 0.16 -16.22 9.35
CA ALA A 285 -1.05 -16.21 8.54
C ALA A 285 -1.91 -14.96 8.82
N PRO A 286 -2.49 -14.33 7.77
CA PRO A 286 -3.35 -13.18 7.91
C PRO A 286 -4.53 -13.43 8.84
N ARG A 287 -4.68 -12.59 9.86
CA ARG A 287 -5.82 -12.60 10.79
C ARG A 287 -6.66 -11.35 10.60
N ARG A 288 -7.97 -11.49 10.80
CA ARG A 288 -8.92 -10.38 10.62
C ARG A 288 -8.51 -9.19 11.49
N ILE A 289 -8.52 -8.01 10.89
CA ILE A 289 -8.19 -6.76 11.58
C ILE A 289 -9.41 -6.26 12.36
N TYR A 290 -9.15 -5.83 13.59
CA TYR A 290 -10.10 -5.13 14.44
C TYR A 290 -9.47 -3.84 14.93
N ALA A 291 -10.28 -2.78 14.93
CA ALA A 291 -9.95 -1.53 15.62
C ALA A 291 -9.93 -1.79 17.12
N ARG A 292 -8.97 -1.20 17.83
CA ARG A 292 -8.92 -1.18 19.29
C ARG A 292 -8.48 0.17 19.79
N ALA A 293 -9.11 0.66 20.86
CA ALA A 293 -8.68 1.87 21.55
C ALA A 293 -9.22 1.91 22.97
N TRP A 294 -8.53 2.66 23.83
CA TRP A 294 -9.05 3.05 25.13
C TRP A 294 -10.09 4.15 24.95
N ALA A 295 -11.38 3.84 25.18
CA ALA A 295 -12.48 4.79 25.03
C ALA A 295 -13.60 4.55 26.05
N GLN A 296 -14.55 5.48 26.16
CA GLN A 296 -15.75 5.28 26.95
C GLN A 296 -16.67 4.26 26.26
N PRO A 297 -17.36 3.39 27.01
CA PRO A 297 -18.35 2.49 26.44
C PRO A 297 -19.35 3.21 25.52
N GLY A 298 -19.65 2.62 24.36
CA GLY A 298 -20.54 3.21 23.34
C GLY A 298 -19.86 4.22 22.40
N THR A 299 -18.58 4.54 22.60
CA THR A 299 -17.81 5.39 21.68
C THR A 299 -17.50 4.63 20.39
N SER A 300 -17.86 5.20 19.23
CA SER A 300 -17.41 4.68 17.94
C SER A 300 -15.89 4.88 17.82
N LEU A 301 -15.18 3.83 17.41
CA LEU A 301 -13.74 3.93 17.18
C LEU A 301 -13.41 4.58 15.83
N HIS A 302 -14.34 4.53 14.88
CA HIS A 302 -14.18 5.07 13.53
C HIS A 302 -14.53 6.56 13.50
N ARG A 303 -13.69 7.34 12.82
CA ARG A 303 -13.91 8.78 12.64
C ARG A 303 -14.19 9.07 11.17
N ARG A 304 -15.35 9.65 10.89
CA ARG A 304 -15.74 10.17 9.57
C ARG A 304 -15.62 11.69 9.57
#